data_AF-A0A934F8N9-F1
#
_entry.id   AF-A0A934F8N9-F1
#
_cell.length_a   1.000
_cell.length_b   1.000
_cell.length_c   1.000
_cell.angle_alpha   90.00
_cell.angle_beta   90.00
_cell.angle_gamma   90.00
#
_symmetry.space_group_name_H-M   'P 1'
#
loop_
_entity.id
_entity.type
_entity.pdbx_description
1 polymer ?
#
loop_
_entity_poly.entity_id
_entity_poly.type
_entity_poly.pdbx_seq_one_letter_code
_entity_poly.pdbx_strand_id
1 'polypeptide(L)'
;MDARQLFNKWVIFGALALAGLLLLITIFSIGWTTPPQSSDVGFAPAYLTIIPAPTATPNVTPTATIDPFAPSATPTGLAIGGYAQITGTGGDGLRIRSAPGLTGEPVFLGLDSEVFLVKDGPREADGYVWWYIVAPYDENRAGWAAADFLTFIPAP
;
A
#
# COMPACT_ATOMS: atom_id res chain seq x y z
N MET A 1 -66.47 78.28 25.80
CA MET A 1 -66.00 78.04 24.42
C MET A 1 -67.16 77.45 23.66
N ASP A 2 -67.81 78.24 22.79
CA ASP A 2 -69.07 77.88 22.15
C ASP A 2 -68.87 76.83 21.05
N ALA A 3 -69.34 75.60 21.32
CA ALA A 3 -69.23 74.46 20.40
C ALA A 3 -69.89 74.71 19.03
N ARG A 4 -70.81 75.68 18.92
CA ARG A 4 -71.52 76.00 17.67
C ARG A 4 -70.64 76.69 16.61
N GLN A 5 -69.57 77.38 17.00
CA GLN A 5 -68.61 77.96 16.04
C GLN A 5 -67.68 76.91 15.41
N LEU A 6 -67.41 75.81 16.12
CA LEU A 6 -66.61 74.69 15.61
C LEU A 6 -67.34 73.88 14.53
N PHE A 7 -68.68 73.90 14.52
CA PHE A 7 -69.53 73.19 13.55
C PHE A 7 -70.07 74.10 12.44
N ASN A 8 -69.31 75.11 12.01
CA ASN A 8 -69.62 75.86 10.79
C ASN A 8 -69.36 74.97 9.57
N LYS A 9 -70.27 74.97 8.58
CA LYS A 9 -70.13 74.19 7.33
C LYS A 9 -68.76 74.41 6.69
N TRP A 10 -68.24 75.63 6.69
CA TRP A 10 -66.90 75.94 6.16
C TRP A 10 -65.75 75.30 6.94
N VAL A 11 -65.86 75.19 8.27
CA VAL A 11 -64.88 74.51 9.11
C VAL A 11 -64.93 73.01 8.88
N ILE A 12 -66.13 72.44 8.72
CA ILE A 12 -66.31 71.01 8.41
C ILE A 12 -65.72 70.68 7.02
N PHE A 13 -65.97 71.50 6.00
CA PHE A 13 -65.36 71.32 4.69
C PHE A 13 -63.84 71.46 4.73
N GLY A 14 -63.31 72.44 5.47
CA GLY A 14 -61.87 72.60 5.67
C GLY A 14 -61.23 71.40 6.39
N ALA A 15 -61.88 70.89 7.43
CA ALA A 15 -61.42 69.72 8.17
C ALA A 15 -61.44 68.45 7.32
N LEU A 16 -62.48 68.23 6.49
CA LEU A 16 -62.53 67.11 5.56
C LEU A 16 -61.44 67.19 4.49
N ALA A 17 -61.20 68.39 3.94
CA ALA A 17 -60.15 68.60 2.94
C ALA A 17 -58.76 68.33 3.52
N LEU A 18 -58.49 68.82 4.74
CA LEU A 18 -57.23 68.58 5.45
C LEU A 18 -57.05 67.09 5.79
N ALA A 19 -58.10 66.43 6.29
CA ALA A 19 -58.05 65.00 6.58
C ALA A 19 -57.80 64.17 5.31
N GLY A 20 -58.47 64.51 4.20
CA GLY A 20 -58.25 63.87 2.90
C GLY A 20 -56.83 64.08 2.37
N LEU A 21 -56.28 65.29 2.51
CA LEU A 21 -54.90 65.60 2.14
C LEU A 21 -53.92 64.77 2.96
N LEU A 22 -54.11 64.69 4.28
CA LEU A 22 -53.25 63.88 5.16
C LEU A 22 -53.32 62.39 4.82
N LEU A 23 -54.49 61.89 4.44
CA LEU A 23 -54.69 60.50 4.01
C LEU A 23 -53.98 60.22 2.67
N LEU A 24 -54.03 61.16 1.73
CA LEU A 24 -53.28 61.04 0.47
C LEU A 24 -51.77 61.04 0.70
N ILE A 25 -51.27 61.91 1.59
CA ILE A 25 -49.84 61.98 1.94
C ILE A 25 -49.37 60.68 2.60
N THR A 26 -50.18 60.09 3.50
CA THR A 26 -49.82 58.81 4.13
C THR A 26 -49.85 57.65 3.15
N ILE A 27 -50.85 57.56 2.25
CA ILE A 27 -50.88 56.53 1.20
C ILE A 27 -49.66 56.66 0.29
N PHE A 28 -49.31 57.87 -0.12
CA PHE A 28 -48.15 58.11 -0.98
C PHE A 28 -46.84 57.79 -0.26
N SER A 29 -46.73 58.13 1.03
CA SER A 29 -45.56 57.77 1.84
C SER A 29 -45.43 56.27 2.01
N ILE A 30 -46.53 55.54 2.25
CA ILE A 30 -46.50 54.07 2.38
C ILE A 30 -46.09 53.44 1.05
N GLY A 31 -46.65 53.89 -0.06
CA GLY A 31 -46.28 53.40 -1.39
C GLY A 31 -44.83 53.69 -1.78
N TRP A 32 -44.27 54.81 -1.33
CA TRP A 32 -42.86 55.15 -1.54
C TRP A 32 -41.91 54.43 -0.57
N THR A 33 -42.39 54.05 0.62
CA THR A 33 -41.56 53.44 1.67
C THR A 33 -41.66 51.93 1.72
N THR A 34 -42.60 51.29 1.02
CA THR A 34 -42.60 49.83 0.88
C THR A 34 -41.33 49.41 0.14
N PRO A 35 -40.38 48.71 0.81
CA PRO A 35 -39.24 48.15 0.11
C PRO A 35 -39.77 47.17 -0.95
N PRO A 36 -39.12 47.06 -2.12
CA PRO A 36 -39.46 46.01 -3.07
C PRO A 36 -39.34 44.67 -2.32
N GLN A 37 -40.45 43.93 -2.20
CA GLN A 37 -40.38 42.57 -1.71
C GLN A 37 -39.37 41.84 -2.59
N SER A 38 -38.29 41.36 -1.98
CA SER A 38 -37.31 40.52 -2.66
C SER A 38 -38.03 39.26 -3.13
N SER A 39 -38.54 39.29 -4.36
CA SER A 39 -38.92 38.09 -5.07
C SER A 39 -37.64 37.29 -5.27
N ASP A 40 -37.72 36.01 -4.91
CA ASP A 40 -36.64 35.04 -4.95
C ASP A 40 -35.77 35.03 -3.67
N VAL A 41 -36.32 34.43 -2.60
CA VAL A 41 -35.53 33.42 -1.88
C VAL A 41 -35.38 32.21 -2.80
N GLY A 42 -34.75 32.45 -3.95
CA GLY A 42 -34.36 31.41 -4.87
C GLY A 42 -33.51 30.47 -4.05
N PHE A 43 -33.83 29.19 -4.13
CA PHE A 43 -33.02 28.13 -3.57
C PHE A 43 -31.59 28.38 -4.03
N ALA A 44 -30.78 29.03 -3.20
CA ALA A 44 -29.38 29.23 -3.48
C ALA A 44 -28.83 27.82 -3.65
N PRO A 45 -28.45 27.40 -4.88
CA PRO A 45 -28.02 26.04 -5.07
C PRO A 45 -26.77 25.88 -4.20
N ALA A 46 -26.87 25.02 -3.18
CA ALA A 46 -25.72 24.67 -2.38
C ALA A 46 -24.75 23.98 -3.33
N TYR A 47 -23.62 24.63 -3.61
CA TYR A 47 -22.56 24.02 -4.38
C TYR A 47 -21.93 22.92 -3.52
N LEU A 48 -22.28 21.67 -3.82
CA LEU A 48 -21.69 20.49 -3.20
C LEU A 48 -20.39 20.15 -3.93
N THR A 49 -19.26 20.58 -3.35
CA THR A 49 -17.95 20.12 -3.82
C THR A 49 -17.71 18.70 -3.30
N ILE A 50 -17.83 17.72 -4.20
CA ILE A 50 -17.44 16.34 -3.93
C ILE A 50 -15.91 16.28 -4.00
N ILE A 51 -15.25 16.21 -2.85
CA ILE A 51 -13.84 15.84 -2.78
C ILE A 51 -13.72 14.32 -2.97
N PRO A 52 -12.84 13.84 -3.86
CA PRO A 52 -12.58 12.42 -3.95
C PRO A 52 -12.03 11.91 -2.62
N ALA A 53 -12.47 10.73 -2.19
CA ALA A 53 -11.91 10.08 -1.03
C ALA A 53 -10.40 9.88 -1.22
N PRO A 54 -9.59 10.01 -0.16
CA PRO A 54 -8.17 9.70 -0.24
C PRO A 54 -7.98 8.28 -0.79
N THR A 55 -7.17 8.14 -1.83
CA THR A 55 -6.84 6.84 -2.41
C THR A 55 -6.20 5.97 -1.34
N ALA A 56 -6.68 4.74 -1.17
CA ALA A 56 -6.06 3.78 -0.27
C ALA A 56 -4.57 3.66 -0.60
N THR A 57 -3.71 3.75 0.42
CA THR A 57 -2.29 3.45 0.26
C THR A 57 -2.15 2.06 -0.34
N PRO A 58 -1.34 1.87 -1.39
CA PRO A 58 -1.12 0.55 -1.96
C PRO A 58 -0.66 -0.40 -0.85
N ASN A 59 -1.40 -1.48 -0.63
CA ASN A 59 -0.95 -2.55 0.23
C ASN A 59 0.15 -3.31 -0.53
N VAL A 60 1.38 -2.83 -0.39
CA VAL A 60 2.55 -3.52 -0.92
C VAL A 60 2.75 -4.78 -0.08
N THR A 61 2.69 -5.94 -0.73
CA THR A 61 3.17 -7.18 -0.10
C THR A 61 4.64 -6.96 0.27
N PRO A 62 5.03 -7.13 1.54
CA PRO A 62 6.42 -6.99 1.91
C PRO A 62 7.25 -7.99 1.11
N THR A 63 8.14 -7.49 0.26
CA THR A 63 9.16 -8.32 -0.38
C THR A 63 10.11 -8.79 0.70
N ALA A 64 10.37 -10.09 0.76
CA ALA A 64 11.36 -10.65 1.66
C ALA A 64 12.69 -9.91 1.46
N THR A 65 13.18 -9.29 2.54
CA THR A 65 14.52 -8.71 2.53
C THR A 65 15.49 -9.88 2.51
N ILE A 66 16.30 -9.98 1.46
CA ILE A 66 17.37 -10.97 1.38
C ILE A 66 18.40 -10.54 2.42
N ASP A 67 18.46 -11.26 3.54
CA ASP A 67 19.48 -11.08 4.56
C ASP A 67 20.77 -11.76 4.06
N PRO A 68 21.83 -11.00 3.74
CA PRO A 68 23.09 -11.57 3.25
C PRO A 68 23.83 -12.41 4.30
N PHE A 69 23.36 -12.40 5.55
CA PHE A 69 23.91 -13.20 6.65
C PHE A 69 22.91 -14.25 7.16
N ALA A 70 21.74 -14.40 6.52
CA ALA A 70 20.85 -15.50 6.86
C ALA A 70 21.53 -16.82 6.44
N PRO A 71 21.65 -17.80 7.36
CA PRO A 71 22.18 -19.11 7.00
C PRO A 71 21.27 -19.73 5.94
N SER A 72 21.85 -20.14 4.80
CA SER A 72 21.07 -20.92 3.82
C SER A 72 20.53 -22.15 4.54
N ALA A 73 19.24 -22.43 4.36
CA ALA A 73 18.60 -23.56 5.01
C ALA A 73 19.33 -24.84 4.58
N THR A 74 20.19 -25.36 5.46
CA THR A 74 20.82 -26.66 5.26
C THR A 74 19.68 -27.66 5.07
N PRO A 75 19.66 -28.42 3.97
CA PRO A 75 18.60 -29.39 3.75
C PRO A 75 18.54 -30.32 4.95
N THR A 76 17.38 -30.38 5.59
CA THR A 76 17.13 -31.16 6.80
C THR A 76 17.58 -32.61 6.56
N GLY A 77 18.66 -33.04 7.23
CA GLY A 77 19.15 -34.42 7.17
C GLY A 77 20.56 -34.61 6.59
N LEU A 78 21.17 -33.60 5.93
CA LEU A 78 22.59 -33.71 5.56
C LEU A 78 23.47 -33.70 6.82
N ALA A 79 24.21 -34.79 7.02
CA ALA A 79 25.13 -34.97 8.13
C ALA A 79 26.39 -35.68 7.65
N ILE A 80 27.50 -35.46 8.37
CA ILE A 80 28.76 -36.15 8.14
C ILE A 80 28.53 -37.67 8.29
N GLY A 81 29.04 -38.45 7.34
CA GLY A 81 28.83 -39.89 7.26
C GLY A 81 27.52 -40.31 6.57
N GLY A 82 26.65 -39.35 6.21
CA GLY A 82 25.47 -39.60 5.38
C GLY A 82 25.78 -39.59 3.89
N TYR A 83 24.81 -40.03 3.08
CA TYR A 83 24.88 -39.92 1.63
C TYR A 83 24.09 -38.71 1.15
N ALA A 84 24.69 -37.99 0.20
CA ALA A 84 24.08 -36.87 -0.49
C ALA A 84 23.95 -37.21 -1.96
N GLN A 85 22.75 -37.02 -2.52
CA GLN A 85 22.51 -37.11 -3.95
C GLN A 85 22.43 -35.71 -4.55
N ILE A 86 23.07 -35.53 -5.70
CA ILE A 86 22.98 -34.28 -6.45
C ILE A 86 21.60 -34.23 -7.13
N THR A 87 20.86 -33.15 -6.88
CA THR A 87 19.52 -32.93 -7.42
C THR A 87 19.31 -31.47 -7.82
N GLY A 88 18.44 -31.22 -8.80
CA GLY A 88 17.97 -29.86 -9.11
C GLY A 88 18.91 -29.05 -10.00
N THR A 89 19.83 -29.71 -10.70
CA THR A 89 20.75 -29.06 -11.65
C THR A 89 20.15 -28.90 -13.05
N GLY A 90 18.91 -29.37 -13.29
CA GLY A 90 18.23 -29.24 -14.58
C GLY A 90 18.93 -29.94 -15.77
N GLY A 91 19.85 -30.87 -15.50
CA GLY A 91 20.67 -31.55 -16.52
C GLY A 91 22.06 -30.93 -16.76
N ASP A 92 22.35 -29.74 -16.25
CA ASP A 92 23.65 -29.07 -16.43
C ASP A 92 24.76 -29.63 -15.54
N GLY A 93 24.38 -30.40 -14.51
CA GLY A 93 25.27 -30.92 -13.47
C GLY A 93 25.69 -29.86 -12.45
N LEU A 94 26.24 -30.32 -11.32
CA LEU A 94 26.75 -29.50 -10.24
C LEU A 94 28.27 -29.42 -10.32
N ARG A 95 28.81 -28.20 -10.36
CA ARG A 95 30.26 -27.99 -10.33
C ARG A 95 30.78 -28.16 -8.91
N ILE A 96 31.52 -29.23 -8.68
CA ILE A 96 32.17 -29.53 -7.41
C ILE A 96 33.52 -28.81 -7.37
N ARG A 97 33.80 -28.11 -6.28
CA ARG A 97 34.93 -27.18 -6.16
C ARG A 97 35.99 -27.65 -5.18
N SER A 98 37.20 -27.13 -5.32
CA SER A 98 38.34 -27.46 -4.45
C SER A 98 38.24 -26.84 -3.05
N ALA A 99 37.51 -25.73 -2.93
CA ALA A 99 37.29 -24.98 -1.70
C ALA A 99 35.80 -24.59 -1.59
N PRO A 100 35.29 -24.36 -0.37
CA PRO A 100 33.96 -23.81 -0.18
C PRO A 100 33.92 -22.37 -0.72
N GLY A 101 32.90 -22.07 -1.52
CA GLY A 101 32.70 -20.76 -2.10
C GLY A 101 32.72 -20.74 -3.63
N LEU A 102 32.23 -19.63 -4.19
CA LEU A 102 32.16 -19.38 -5.62
C LEU A 102 33.53 -19.05 -6.24
N THR A 103 34.54 -18.76 -5.41
CA THR A 103 35.93 -18.52 -5.84
C THR A 103 36.77 -19.79 -5.94
N GLY A 104 36.28 -20.93 -5.43
CA GLY A 104 37.02 -22.19 -5.50
C GLY A 104 37.07 -22.76 -6.92
N GLU A 105 38.23 -23.22 -7.38
CA GLU A 105 38.36 -23.83 -8.71
C GLU A 105 37.50 -25.10 -8.83
N PRO A 106 36.71 -25.28 -9.90
CA PRO A 106 35.92 -26.48 -10.13
C PRO A 106 36.84 -27.67 -10.43
N VAL A 107 36.72 -28.72 -9.63
CA VAL A 107 37.55 -29.94 -9.72
C VAL A 107 36.89 -30.97 -10.63
N PHE A 108 35.57 -31.13 -10.56
CA PHE A 108 34.79 -31.99 -11.45
C PHE A 108 33.32 -31.59 -11.51
N LEU A 109 32.59 -32.16 -12.46
CA LEU A 109 31.15 -32.00 -12.61
C LEU A 109 30.46 -33.27 -12.09
N GLY A 110 29.62 -33.13 -11.07
CA GLY A 110 28.74 -34.19 -10.58
C GLY A 110 27.39 -34.11 -11.31
N LEU A 111 26.87 -35.25 -11.74
CA LEU A 111 25.60 -35.28 -12.47
C LEU A 111 24.42 -35.42 -11.52
N ASP A 112 23.24 -35.03 -12.01
CA ASP A 112 22.00 -35.28 -11.28
C ASP A 112 21.82 -36.78 -11.03
N SER A 113 21.23 -37.12 -9.89
CA SER A 113 21.07 -38.48 -9.37
C SER A 113 22.35 -39.21 -8.97
N GLU A 114 23.53 -38.59 -9.06
CA GLU A 114 24.78 -39.15 -8.56
C GLU A 114 24.87 -39.03 -7.03
N VAL A 115 25.36 -40.08 -6.36
CA VAL A 115 25.39 -40.21 -4.90
C VAL A 115 26.81 -40.15 -4.39
N PHE A 116 27.05 -39.30 -3.39
CA PHE A 116 28.33 -39.08 -2.75
C PHE A 116 28.22 -39.23 -1.23
N LEU A 117 29.33 -39.58 -0.59
CA LEU A 117 29.44 -39.63 0.86
C LEU A 117 29.86 -38.26 1.39
N VAL A 118 29.15 -37.76 2.38
CA VAL A 118 29.48 -36.51 3.07
C VAL A 118 30.59 -36.78 4.08
N LYS A 119 31.72 -36.10 3.93
CA LYS A 119 32.91 -36.29 4.78
C LYS A 119 33.22 -35.08 5.67
N ASP A 120 32.84 -33.87 5.25
CA ASP A 120 33.07 -32.63 6.01
C ASP A 120 31.99 -31.57 5.69
N GLY A 121 31.87 -30.55 6.53
CA GLY A 121 30.84 -29.50 6.50
C GLY A 121 29.96 -29.49 7.75
N PRO A 122 29.01 -28.53 7.88
CA PRO A 122 28.69 -27.46 6.95
C PRO A 122 29.69 -26.29 7.05
N ARG A 123 30.01 -25.66 5.91
CA ARG A 123 30.79 -24.43 5.88
C ARG A 123 30.08 -23.36 5.07
N GLU A 124 29.84 -22.21 5.68
CA GLU A 124 29.17 -21.08 5.02
C GLU A 124 30.19 -20.23 4.27
N ALA A 125 29.93 -20.00 2.99
CA ALA A 125 30.73 -19.12 2.12
C ALA A 125 29.87 -18.59 0.97
N ASP A 126 30.03 -17.31 0.64
CA ASP A 126 29.33 -16.63 -0.48
C ASP A 126 27.79 -16.75 -0.43
N GLY A 127 27.21 -16.83 0.77
CA GLY A 127 25.76 -16.98 0.96
C GLY A 127 25.23 -18.40 0.76
N TYR A 128 26.11 -19.38 0.54
CA TYR A 128 25.77 -20.79 0.40
C TYR A 128 26.35 -21.63 1.54
N VAL A 129 25.67 -22.72 1.89
CA VAL A 129 26.22 -23.77 2.75
C VAL A 129 26.93 -24.78 1.86
N TRP A 130 28.19 -25.09 2.18
CA TRP A 130 29.01 -26.01 1.43
C TRP A 130 29.29 -27.29 2.23
N TRP A 131 29.25 -28.42 1.55
CA TRP A 131 29.57 -29.75 2.07
C TRP A 131 30.67 -30.39 1.27
N TYR A 132 31.62 -31.03 1.94
CA TYR A 132 32.65 -31.82 1.29
C TYR A 132 32.14 -33.23 1.04
N ILE A 133 32.03 -33.58 -0.23
CA ILE A 133 31.49 -34.84 -0.70
C ILE A 133 32.56 -35.64 -1.43
N VAL A 134 32.53 -36.96 -1.27
CA VAL A 134 33.51 -37.90 -1.84
C VAL A 134 32.77 -39.05 -2.49
N ALA A 135 33.17 -39.44 -3.71
CA ALA A 135 32.55 -40.56 -4.38
C ALA A 135 32.89 -41.86 -3.63
N PRO A 136 31.91 -42.73 -3.32
CA PRO A 136 32.16 -43.94 -2.54
C PRO A 136 33.06 -44.96 -3.26
N TYR A 137 33.18 -44.85 -4.58
CA TYR A 137 33.98 -45.76 -5.42
C TYR A 137 35.34 -45.17 -5.83
N ASP A 138 35.57 -43.87 -5.63
CA ASP A 138 36.80 -43.17 -6.04
C ASP A 138 37.07 -41.97 -5.12
N GLU A 139 38.04 -42.11 -4.23
CA GLU A 139 38.42 -41.04 -3.29
C GLU A 139 39.03 -39.81 -3.98
N ASN A 140 39.48 -39.93 -5.23
CA ASN A 140 39.98 -38.78 -6.00
C ASN A 140 38.87 -37.88 -6.53
N ARG A 141 37.63 -38.39 -6.59
CA ARG A 141 36.43 -37.60 -6.90
C ARG A 141 35.85 -37.02 -5.62
N ALA A 142 36.54 -35.99 -5.12
CA ALA A 142 36.21 -35.31 -3.88
C ALA A 142 36.22 -33.78 -4.04
N GLY A 143 35.32 -33.11 -3.34
CA GLY A 143 35.30 -31.64 -3.31
C GLY A 143 34.07 -31.05 -2.62
N TRP A 144 33.98 -29.73 -2.66
CA TRP A 144 32.94 -28.93 -2.03
C TRP A 144 31.76 -28.70 -2.98
N ALA A 145 30.57 -29.00 -2.48
CA ALA A 145 29.30 -28.88 -3.18
C ALA A 145 28.35 -27.97 -2.39
N ALA A 146 27.57 -27.15 -3.10
CA ALA A 146 26.57 -26.31 -2.48
C ALA A 146 25.36 -27.14 -2.03
N ALA A 147 24.93 -26.95 -0.78
CA ALA A 147 23.86 -27.70 -0.14
C ALA A 147 22.52 -27.61 -0.87
N ASP A 148 22.25 -26.48 -1.52
CA ASP A 148 21.01 -26.23 -2.28
C ASP A 148 20.77 -27.26 -3.41
N PHE A 149 21.83 -27.91 -3.88
CA PHE A 149 21.79 -28.93 -4.93
C PHE A 149 22.02 -30.34 -4.38
N LEU A 150 21.97 -30.53 -3.06
CA LEU A 150 22.16 -31.81 -2.39
C LEU A 150 20.90 -32.23 -1.66
N THR A 151 20.48 -33.47 -1.88
CA THR A 151 19.41 -34.13 -1.12
C THR A 151 19.99 -35.26 -0.29
N PHE A 152 19.63 -35.35 0.98
CA PHE A 152 20.02 -36.46 1.84
C PHE A 152 19.35 -37.77 1.40
N ILE A 153 20.13 -38.86 1.36
CA ILE A 153 19.63 -40.21 1.19
C ILE A 153 20.07 -41.08 2.37
N PRO A 154 19.14 -41.79 3.04
CA PRO A 154 19.51 -42.75 4.08
C PRO A 154 20.32 -43.90 3.48
N ALA A 155 21.34 -44.35 4.20
CA ALA A 155 22.07 -45.55 3.83
C ALA A 155 21.09 -46.76 3.77
N PRO A 156 21.23 -47.66 2.77
CA PRO A 156 20.43 -48.87 2.69
C PRO A 156 20.69 -49.84 3.85
#